data_AF-A0A8X8BQ63-F1
#
_entry.id   AF-A0A8X8BQ63-F1
#
_cell.length_a   1.000
_cell.length_b   1.000
_cell.length_c   1.000
_cell.angle_alpha   90.00
_cell.angle_beta   90.00
_cell.angle_gamma   90.00
#
_symmetry.space_group_name_H-M   'P 1'
#
loop_
_entity.id
_entity.type
_entity.pdbx_description
1 polymer ?
#
loop_
_entity_poly.entity_id
_entity_poly.type
_entity_poly.pdbx_seq_one_letter_code
_entity_poly.pdbx_strand_id
1 'polypeptide(L)'
;MCPLQGAAGYITMGLWTLGMGAIGAAVAGIILANTDLLLSKPETASLEYLEEADLKTVDDEGRSFKAKELWQKNGAVIMAVRRPG
;
A
#
# COMPACT_ATOMS: atom_id res chain seq x y z
N MET A 1 -52.24 -16.09 -19.02
CA MET A 1 -50.94 -15.37 -18.95
C MET A 1 -50.16 -15.65 -20.23
N CYS A 2 -49.73 -14.62 -20.96
CA CYS A 2 -48.95 -14.80 -22.20
C CYS A 2 -47.49 -15.20 -21.87
N PRO A 3 -46.95 -16.27 -22.49
CA PRO A 3 -45.57 -16.74 -22.23
C PRO A 3 -44.50 -15.73 -22.65
N LEU A 4 -44.83 -14.80 -23.55
CA LEU A 4 -43.95 -13.72 -24.00
C LEU A 4 -43.56 -12.75 -22.86
N GLN A 5 -44.45 -12.52 -21.89
CA GLN A 5 -44.23 -11.58 -20.79
C GLN A 5 -43.20 -12.10 -19.79
N GLY A 6 -43.17 -13.42 -19.57
CA GLY A 6 -42.18 -14.07 -18.70
C GLY A 6 -40.77 -14.01 -19.29
N ALA A 7 -40.63 -14.34 -20.58
CA ALA A 7 -39.33 -14.33 -21.27
C ALA A 7 -38.67 -12.94 -21.28
N ALA A 8 -39.43 -11.88 -21.57
CA ALA A 8 -38.92 -10.50 -21.49
C ALA A 8 -38.49 -10.12 -20.06
N GLY A 9 -39.22 -10.61 -19.04
CA GLY A 9 -38.90 -10.46 -17.63
C GLY A 9 -37.57 -11.12 -17.22
N TYR A 10 -37.32 -12.34 -17.70
CA TYR A 10 -36.06 -13.04 -17.43
C TYR A 10 -34.86 -12.39 -18.13
N ILE A 11 -35.04 -11.91 -19.37
CA ILE A 11 -33.99 -11.21 -20.12
C ILE A 11 -33.62 -9.88 -19.43
N THR A 12 -34.60 -9.10 -18.96
CA THR A 12 -34.30 -7.86 -18.25
C THR A 12 -33.56 -8.11 -16.93
N MET A 13 -34.00 -9.09 -16.12
CA MET A 13 -33.30 -9.45 -14.88
C MET A 13 -31.88 -9.99 -15.12
N GLY A 14 -31.69 -10.76 -16.20
CA GLY A 14 -30.38 -11.21 -16.65
C GLY A 14 -29.45 -10.05 -17.04
N LEU A 15 -29.96 -9.05 -17.78
CA LEU A 15 -29.18 -7.88 -18.17
C LEU A 15 -28.80 -7.01 -16.97
N TRP A 16 -29.71 -6.85 -15.99
CA TRP A 16 -29.43 -6.13 -14.75
C TRP A 16 -28.37 -6.81 -13.88
N THR A 17 -28.43 -8.15 -13.74
CA THR A 17 -27.43 -8.90 -12.97
C THR A 17 -26.06 -8.89 -13.63
N LEU A 18 -25.99 -9.05 -14.95
CA LEU A 18 -24.75 -8.92 -15.72
C LEU A 18 -24.16 -7.51 -15.64
N GLY A 19 -25.00 -6.47 -15.75
CA GLY A 19 -24.58 -5.07 -15.63
C GLY A 19 -23.98 -4.77 -14.27
N MET A 20 -24.65 -5.16 -13.19
CA MET A 20 -24.15 -4.98 -11.81
C MET A 20 -22.85 -5.73 -11.57
N GLY A 21 -22.74 -6.97 -12.07
CA GLY A 21 -21.52 -7.76 -11.97
C GLY A 21 -20.35 -7.12 -12.72
N ALA A 22 -20.57 -6.62 -13.93
CA ALA A 22 -19.55 -5.94 -14.72
C ALA A 22 -19.04 -4.65 -14.05
N ILE A 23 -19.92 -3.88 -13.42
CA ILE A 23 -19.55 -2.68 -12.66
C ILE A 23 -18.64 -3.05 -11.47
N GLY A 24 -19.00 -4.08 -10.71
CA GLY A 24 -18.19 -4.56 -9.59
C GLY A 24 -16.78 -5.01 -10.03
N ALA A 25 -16.71 -5.77 -11.13
CA ALA A 25 -15.43 -6.20 -11.69
C ALA A 25 -14.57 -5.02 -12.18
N ALA A 26 -15.17 -4.02 -12.82
CA ALA A 26 -14.46 -2.83 -13.27
C ALA A 26 -13.90 -2.01 -12.10
N VAL A 27 -14.68 -1.81 -11.04
CA VAL A 27 -14.21 -1.11 -9.82
C VAL A 27 -13.06 -1.86 -9.16
N ALA A 28 -13.19 -3.18 -8.98
CA ALA A 28 -12.11 -4.00 -8.43
C ALA A 28 -10.83 -3.94 -9.30
N GLY A 29 -10.99 -3.99 -10.62
CA GLY A 29 -9.88 -3.85 -11.57
C GLY A 29 -9.18 -2.50 -11.47
N ILE A 30 -9.93 -1.40 -11.33
CA ILE A 30 -9.36 -0.06 -11.13
C ILE A 30 -8.59 0.01 -9.81
N ILE A 31 -9.14 -0.54 -8.72
CA ILE A 31 -8.47 -0.55 -7.42
C ILE A 31 -7.17 -1.37 -7.48
N LEU A 32 -7.19 -2.56 -8.09
CA LEU A 32 -6.01 -3.41 -8.27
C LEU A 32 -4.97 -2.77 -9.19
N ALA A 33 -5.40 -2.11 -10.27
CA ALA A 33 -4.51 -1.36 -11.14
C ALA A 33 -3.86 -0.16 -10.43
N ASN A 34 -4.51 0.37 -9.39
CA ASN A 34 -4.05 1.50 -8.59
C ASN A 34 -3.81 1.06 -7.14
N THR A 35 -3.18 -0.10 -6.92
CA THR A 35 -2.94 -0.66 -5.57
C THR A 35 -2.15 0.31 -4.67
N ASP A 36 -1.38 1.22 -5.27
CA ASP A 36 -0.68 2.31 -4.57
C ASP A 36 -1.63 3.29 -3.84
N LEU A 37 -2.91 3.37 -4.22
CA LEU A 37 -3.93 4.14 -3.52
C LEU A 37 -4.41 3.47 -2.21
N LEU A 38 -4.23 2.15 -2.09
CA LEU A 38 -4.55 1.39 -0.88
C LEU A 38 -3.35 1.22 0.06
N LEU A 39 -2.14 1.41 -0.46
CA LEU A 39 -0.97 1.49 0.39
C LEU A 39 -1.00 2.82 1.14
N SER A 40 -1.00 2.74 2.46
CA SER A 40 -0.63 3.89 3.28
C SER A 40 0.72 4.41 2.79
N LYS A 41 0.77 5.69 2.40
CA LYS A 41 2.03 6.32 1.98
C LYS A 41 3.09 6.00 3.02
N PRO A 42 4.23 5.41 2.61
CA PRO A 42 5.30 5.13 3.55
C PRO A 42 5.70 6.45 4.19
N GLU A 43 5.79 6.45 5.52
CA GLU A 43 6.22 7.61 6.28
C GLU A 43 7.58 8.06 5.72
N THR A 44 7.66 9.33 5.33
CA THR A 44 8.92 9.91 4.88
C THR A 44 9.93 9.77 6.00
N ALA A 45 11.12 9.23 5.70
CA ALA A 45 12.24 9.17 6.63
C ALA A 45 12.73 10.58 6.95
N SER A 46 11.98 11.28 7.81
CA SER A 46 12.31 12.62 8.27
C SER A 46 13.56 12.55 9.15
N LEU A 47 14.26 13.67 9.30
CA LEU A 47 15.45 13.70 10.15
C LEU A 47 15.09 13.36 11.60
N GLU A 48 13.95 13.86 12.09
CA GLU A 48 13.46 13.60 13.44
C GLU A 48 13.20 12.11 13.69
N TYR A 49 12.67 11.40 12.69
CA TYR A 49 12.50 9.94 12.74
C TYR A 49 13.84 9.22 12.74
N LEU A 50 14.76 9.63 11.85
CA LEU A 50 16.07 9.00 11.71
C LEU A 50 16.94 9.21 12.93
N GLU A 51 16.90 10.38 13.57
CA GLU A 51 17.68 10.74 14.75
C GLU A 51 17.41 9.82 15.94
N GLU A 52 16.16 9.39 16.09
CA GLU A 52 15.72 8.54 17.19
C GLU A 52 15.86 7.03 16.91
N ALA A 53 16.33 6.64 15.72
CA ALA A 53 16.58 5.25 15.39
C ALA A 53 17.70 4.65 16.26
N ASP A 54 17.47 3.46 16.82
CA ASP A 54 18.47 2.71 17.56
C ASP A 54 19.36 1.91 16.60
N LEU A 55 20.66 2.25 16.59
CA LEU A 55 21.67 1.58 15.79
C LEU A 55 22.47 0.64 16.68
N LYS A 56 22.83 -0.53 16.13
CA LYS A 56 23.70 -1.51 16.79
C LYS A 56 24.97 -1.68 15.98
N THR A 57 26.12 -1.73 16.64
CA THR A 57 27.38 -2.09 15.99
C THR A 57 27.32 -3.53 15.45
N VAL A 58 28.00 -3.76 14.33
CA VAL A 58 28.12 -5.10 13.72
C VAL A 58 29.21 -5.93 14.43
N ASP A 59 30.05 -5.28 15.23
CA ASP A 59 31.06 -5.95 16.05
C ASP A 59 30.43 -6.79 17.19
N ASP A 60 31.26 -7.68 17.73
CA ASP A 60 30.88 -8.63 18.79
C ASP A 60 30.56 -7.92 20.13
N GLU A 61 30.94 -6.65 20.27
CA GLU A 61 30.68 -5.83 21.46
C GLU A 61 29.22 -5.33 21.50
N GLY A 62 28.51 -5.34 20.37
CA GLY A 62 27.06 -5.23 20.30
C GLY A 62 26.47 -3.97 20.93
N ARG A 63 27.20 -2.84 20.86
CA ARG A 63 26.79 -1.57 21.44
C ARG A 63 25.61 -0.98 20.68
N SER A 64 24.56 -0.62 21.41
CA SER A 64 23.42 0.15 20.89
C SER A 64 23.58 1.64 21.20
N PHE A 65 23.23 2.51 20.25
CA PHE A 65 23.25 3.97 20.40
C PHE A 65 22.27 4.62 19.42
N LYS A 66 21.91 5.89 19.67
CA LYS A 66 21.00 6.62 18.77
C LYS A 66 21.72 7.10 17.52
N ALA A 67 21.05 7.04 16.38
CA ALA A 67 21.57 7.50 15.09
C ALA A 67 22.12 8.94 15.13
N LYS A 68 21.46 9.86 15.85
CA LYS A 68 21.93 11.24 16.03
C LYS A 68 23.35 11.36 16.59
N GLU A 69 23.79 10.39 17.39
CA GLU A 69 25.14 10.41 17.97
C GLU A 69 26.23 10.32 16.90
N LEU A 70 25.97 9.64 15.77
CA LEU A 70 26.95 9.50 14.69
C LEU A 70 27.19 10.81 13.94
N TRP A 71 26.12 11.56 13.61
CA TRP A 71 26.31 12.85 12.96
C TRP A 71 26.98 13.81 13.93
N GLN A 72 26.56 13.85 15.20
CA GLN A 72 26.99 14.88 16.15
C GLN A 72 28.47 14.73 16.51
N LYS A 73 28.94 13.49 16.62
CA LYS A 73 30.33 13.21 17.00
C LYS A 73 31.26 13.16 15.78
N ASN A 74 30.80 12.60 14.66
CA ASN A 74 31.67 12.22 13.55
C ASN A 74 31.31 12.86 12.20
N GLY A 75 30.25 13.69 12.14
CA GLY A 75 29.76 14.25 10.88
C GLY A 75 29.21 13.20 9.91
N ALA A 76 28.76 12.05 10.43
CA ALA A 76 28.25 10.95 9.61
C ALA A 76 26.98 11.34 8.83
N VAL A 77 26.90 10.88 7.58
CA VAL A 77 25.70 10.98 6.74
C VAL A 77 24.96 9.65 6.81
N ILE A 78 23.68 9.69 7.19
CA ILE A 78 22.82 8.51 7.29
C ILE A 78 21.86 8.52 6.10
N MET A 79 21.84 7.42 5.35
CA MET A 79 20.94 7.24 4.21
C MET A 79 20.00 6.06 4.49
N ALA A 80 18.71 6.34 4.60
CA ALA A 80 17.68 5.32 4.64
C ALA A 80 17.33 4.88 3.21
N VAL A 81 17.77 3.69 2.82
CA VAL A 81 17.44 3.10 1.51
C VAL A 81 16.30 2.12 1.69
N ARG A 82 15.16 2.39 1.06
CA ARG A 82 14.09 1.42 0.91
C ARG A 82 14.43 0.44 -0.20
N ARG A 83 14.18 -0.85 0.04
CA ARG A 83 14.26 -1.86 -1.04
C ARG A 83 13.09 -1.62 -2.01
N PRO A 84 13.33 -1.58 -3.33
CA PRO A 84 12.24 -1.60 -4.30
C PRO A 84 11.60 -2.99 -4.31
N GLY A 85 10.30 -3.08 -4.02
CA GLY A 85 9.51 -4.33 -4.00
C GLY A 85 8.60 -4.41 -2.79
#